data_AF-A0A2V9KTT1-F1
#
_entry.id   AF-A0A2V9KTT1-F1
#
_cell.length_a   1.000
_cell.length_b   1.000
_cell.length_c   1.000
_cell.angle_alpha   90.00
_cell.angle_beta   90.00
_cell.angle_gamma   90.00
#
_symmetry.space_group_name_H-M   'P 1'
#
loop_
_entity.id
_entity.type
_entity.pdbx_description
1 polymer ?
#
loop_
_entity_poly.entity_id
_entity_poly.type
_entity_poly.pdbx_seq_one_letter_code
_entity_poly.pdbx_strand_id
1 'polypeptide(L)'
;MAAAADLMASSSHLVIPHLDGIPTEHRFHAGRRASIRLAQTLLEVDIADPTDWRRVRRDPTAYVEATLNRWIGLHGGRTIRRRFNLRLTLSELVDEYAEAAEQDPDGHRLYFILHPDSAAYVVAGPTLELLDREHGRLPATFYHVFTGALNKCLRIYDHRDAEDRVEMLREWAEGEEEQYEIADVAGSVPDCMKRKPLSLESLRRLGAEAGSCEAKAVIAAALELHRASERVKRPEVTDEMGEQLADCNPPLPGVLVVFVQNDSVEGQFDDESQSMMECTPEPNLVIPLNAFRP
;
A
#
# COMPACT_ATOMS: atom_id res chain seq x y z
N MET A 1 3.52 -43.79 -18.13
CA MET A 1 3.88 -43.09 -19.38
C MET A 1 3.29 -43.90 -20.51
N ALA A 2 2.40 -43.32 -21.32
CA ALA A 2 1.97 -43.93 -22.58
C ALA A 2 3.10 -43.81 -23.60
N ALA A 3 3.34 -44.83 -24.42
CA ALA A 3 4.34 -44.78 -25.47
C ALA A 3 3.78 -44.02 -26.68
N ALA A 4 4.64 -43.44 -27.54
CA ALA A 4 4.21 -42.71 -28.73
C ALA A 4 3.30 -43.53 -29.67
N ALA A 5 3.43 -44.86 -29.63
CA ALA A 5 2.58 -45.79 -30.38
C ALA A 5 1.12 -45.82 -29.87
N ASP A 6 0.86 -45.50 -28.60
CA ASP A 6 -0.47 -45.50 -27.98
C ASP A 6 -1.28 -44.23 -28.34
N LEU A 7 -0.64 -43.23 -28.94
CA LEU A 7 -1.22 -41.93 -29.32
C LEU A 7 -1.52 -41.81 -30.82
N MET A 8 -1.13 -42.81 -31.61
CA MET A 8 -1.28 -42.80 -33.06
C MET A 8 -2.55 -43.56 -33.45
N ALA A 9 -3.41 -42.94 -34.26
CA ALA A 9 -4.62 -43.58 -34.75
C ALA A 9 -4.26 -44.77 -35.67
N SER A 10 -4.81 -45.95 -35.36
CA SER A 10 -4.75 -47.08 -36.27
C SER A 10 -5.86 -46.95 -37.30
N SER A 11 -5.46 -46.80 -38.57
CA SER A 11 -6.27 -46.72 -39.80
C SER A 11 -6.80 -45.35 -40.24
N SER A 12 -6.93 -45.24 -41.57
CA SER A 12 -6.99 -44.05 -42.41
C SER A 12 -8.34 -43.32 -42.38
N HIS A 13 -8.72 -42.79 -41.24
CA HIS A 13 -9.66 -41.69 -41.13
C HIS A 13 -9.06 -40.63 -40.22
N LEU A 14 -9.27 -39.35 -40.54
CA LEU A 14 -8.71 -38.22 -39.79
C LEU A 14 -9.42 -38.12 -38.43
N VAL A 15 -9.06 -39.01 -37.52
CA VAL A 15 -9.53 -39.04 -36.13
C VAL A 15 -8.55 -38.19 -35.33
N ILE A 16 -9.05 -37.07 -34.80
CA ILE A 16 -8.27 -36.28 -33.83
C ILE A 16 -8.06 -37.17 -32.60
N PRO A 17 -6.82 -37.46 -32.20
CA PRO A 17 -6.56 -38.29 -31.05
C PRO A 17 -7.18 -37.67 -29.80
N HIS A 18 -7.97 -38.46 -29.07
CA HIS A 18 -8.55 -38.05 -27.81
C HIS A 18 -7.44 -38.01 -26.75
N LEU A 19 -7.16 -36.83 -26.20
CA LEU A 19 -6.17 -36.62 -25.13
C LEU A 19 -6.73 -36.98 -23.75
N ASP A 20 -7.66 -37.93 -23.69
CA ASP A 20 -8.35 -38.32 -22.46
C ASP A 20 -7.34 -38.92 -21.48
N GLY A 21 -7.22 -38.30 -20.30
CA GLY A 21 -6.26 -38.71 -19.26
C GLY A 21 -4.83 -38.20 -19.46
N ILE A 22 -4.55 -37.45 -20.52
CA ILE A 22 -3.26 -36.77 -20.68
C ILE A 22 -3.31 -35.46 -19.91
N PRO A 23 -2.32 -35.16 -19.03
CA PRO A 23 -2.27 -33.88 -18.36
C PRO A 23 -2.24 -32.76 -19.40
N THR A 24 -3.32 -31.98 -19.46
CA THR A 24 -3.50 -30.87 -20.41
C THR A 24 -2.57 -29.70 -20.13
N GLU A 25 -1.87 -29.74 -19.00
CA GLU A 25 -0.92 -28.73 -18.59
C GLU A 25 0.24 -29.37 -17.82
N HIS A 26 1.47 -29.16 -18.29
CA HIS A 26 2.69 -29.44 -17.54
C HIS A 26 3.30 -28.09 -17.16
N ARG A 27 3.41 -27.82 -15.85
CA ARG A 27 4.08 -26.63 -15.34
C ARG A 27 5.41 -27.02 -14.70
N PHE A 28 6.46 -26.38 -15.19
CA PHE A 28 7.79 -26.47 -14.61
C PHE A 28 8.11 -25.13 -13.95
N HIS A 29 8.28 -25.15 -12.63
CA HIS A 29 8.69 -23.97 -11.86
C HIS A 29 10.19 -24.08 -11.56
N ALA A 30 11.04 -23.63 -12.49
CA ALA A 30 12.44 -23.32 -12.18
C ALA A 30 12.53 -21.92 -11.58
N GLY A 31 13.50 -21.70 -10.68
CA GLY A 31 13.79 -20.39 -10.07
C GLY A 31 13.00 -20.06 -8.80
N ARG A 32 11.80 -20.61 -8.59
CA ARG A 32 10.90 -20.21 -7.47
C ARG A 32 11.18 -20.89 -6.12
N ARG A 33 12.45 -21.07 -5.76
CA ARG A 33 12.87 -21.82 -4.56
C ARG A 33 12.37 -21.15 -3.28
N ALA A 34 12.45 -19.82 -3.20
CA ALA A 34 11.98 -19.08 -2.04
C ALA A 34 10.47 -19.21 -1.84
N SER A 35 9.66 -19.03 -2.89
CA SER A 35 8.19 -19.15 -2.81
C SER A 35 7.75 -20.55 -2.37
N ILE A 36 8.41 -21.60 -2.88
CA ILE A 36 8.16 -22.99 -2.46
C ILE A 36 8.53 -23.19 -0.99
N ARG A 37 9.70 -22.71 -0.57
CA ARG A 37 10.14 -22.86 0.82
C ARG A 37 9.20 -22.13 1.78
N LEU A 38 8.78 -20.92 1.44
CA LEU A 38 7.82 -20.16 2.23
C LEU A 38 6.46 -20.86 2.31
N ALA A 39 5.96 -21.40 1.20
CA ALA A 39 4.73 -22.21 1.20
C ALA A 39 4.82 -23.42 2.14
N GLN A 40 5.96 -24.11 2.17
CA GLN A 40 6.21 -25.22 3.10
C GLN A 40 6.21 -24.72 4.55
N THR A 41 6.96 -23.67 4.86
CA THR A 41 7.00 -23.09 6.21
C THR A 41 5.60 -22.71 6.69
N LEU A 42 4.80 -22.03 5.86
CA LEU A 42 3.44 -21.63 6.21
C LEU A 42 2.50 -22.81 6.48
N LEU A 43 2.73 -23.96 5.81
CA LEU A 43 2.05 -25.22 6.12
C LEU A 43 2.51 -25.81 7.44
N GLU A 44 3.83 -25.84 7.70
CA GLU A 44 4.42 -26.38 8.93
C GLU A 44 3.95 -25.64 10.18
N VAL A 45 3.64 -24.33 10.08
CA VAL A 45 3.13 -23.50 11.18
C VAL A 45 1.61 -23.35 11.21
N ASP A 46 0.86 -24.18 10.48
CA ASP A 46 -0.61 -24.18 10.42
C ASP A 46 -1.26 -22.83 9.99
N ILE A 47 -0.55 -22.01 9.23
CA ILE A 47 -1.10 -20.78 8.62
C ILE A 47 -1.74 -21.08 7.26
N ALA A 48 -1.09 -21.92 6.45
CA ALA A 48 -1.55 -22.30 5.11
C ALA A 48 -2.59 -23.43 5.15
N ASP A 49 -3.50 -23.44 4.16
CA ASP A 49 -4.48 -24.50 4.01
C ASP A 49 -4.11 -25.33 2.77
N PRO A 50 -3.78 -26.63 2.91
CA PRO A 50 -3.38 -27.48 1.78
C PRO A 50 -4.41 -27.52 0.65
N THR A 51 -5.69 -27.28 0.92
CA THR A 51 -6.74 -27.30 -0.10
C THR A 51 -6.61 -26.16 -1.10
N ASP A 52 -6.02 -25.03 -0.69
CA ASP A 52 -5.80 -23.88 -1.57
C ASP A 52 -4.81 -24.17 -2.70
N TRP A 53 -3.92 -25.15 -2.52
CA TRP A 53 -2.93 -25.53 -3.52
C TRP A 53 -3.55 -25.88 -4.86
N ARG A 54 -4.65 -26.63 -4.84
CA ARG A 54 -5.40 -27.00 -6.05
C ARG A 54 -6.16 -25.80 -6.61
N ARG A 55 -6.72 -24.95 -5.74
CA ARG A 55 -7.50 -23.77 -6.11
C ARG A 55 -6.67 -22.77 -6.91
N VAL A 56 -5.42 -22.56 -6.53
CA VAL A 56 -4.48 -21.66 -7.22
C VAL A 56 -3.71 -22.34 -8.35
N ARG A 57 -4.21 -23.47 -8.87
CA ARG A 57 -3.60 -24.22 -9.98
C ARG A 57 -2.14 -24.62 -9.72
N ARG A 58 -1.80 -24.93 -8.47
CA ARG A 58 -0.48 -25.42 -8.06
C ARG A 58 0.66 -24.44 -8.36
N ASP A 59 0.38 -23.14 -8.26
CA ASP A 59 1.40 -22.09 -8.35
C ASP A 59 1.90 -21.70 -6.94
N PRO A 60 3.21 -21.83 -6.63
CA PRO A 60 3.75 -21.52 -5.30
C PRO A 60 3.54 -20.08 -4.84
N THR A 61 3.71 -19.12 -5.74
CA THR A 61 3.59 -17.68 -5.44
C THR A 61 2.12 -17.36 -5.12
N ALA A 62 1.21 -17.76 -6.00
CA ALA A 62 -0.22 -17.57 -5.81
C ALA A 62 -0.75 -18.29 -4.56
N TYR A 63 -0.14 -19.44 -4.19
CA TYR A 63 -0.52 -20.17 -2.98
C TYR A 63 -0.15 -19.40 -1.70
N VAL A 64 1.07 -18.83 -1.66
CA VAL A 64 1.51 -17.97 -0.55
C VAL A 64 0.64 -16.73 -0.48
N GLU A 65 0.43 -16.04 -1.60
CA GLU A 65 -0.43 -14.84 -1.64
C GLU A 65 -1.85 -15.13 -1.18
N ALA A 66 -2.46 -16.22 -1.64
CA ALA A 66 -3.81 -16.62 -1.22
C ALA A 66 -3.86 -16.93 0.29
N THR A 67 -2.86 -17.64 0.80
CA THR A 67 -2.72 -17.96 2.23
C THR A 67 -2.66 -16.69 3.07
N LEU A 68 -1.79 -15.75 2.71
CA LEU A 68 -1.60 -14.52 3.48
C LEU A 68 -2.79 -13.59 3.36
N ASN A 69 -3.38 -13.46 2.17
CA ASN A 69 -4.62 -12.69 2.01
C ASN A 69 -5.75 -13.21 2.88
N ARG A 70 -5.88 -14.54 3.03
CA ARG A 70 -6.82 -15.15 3.96
C ARG A 70 -6.46 -14.83 5.41
N TRP A 71 -5.19 -15.01 5.79
CA TRP A 71 -4.72 -14.76 7.15
C TRP A 71 -4.91 -13.30 7.57
N ILE A 72 -4.51 -12.34 6.73
CA ILE A 72 -4.76 -10.90 6.92
C ILE A 72 -6.26 -10.64 7.03
N GLY A 73 -7.08 -11.28 6.19
CA GLY A 73 -8.53 -11.17 6.25
C GLY A 73 -9.12 -11.57 7.62
N LEU A 74 -8.56 -12.59 8.28
CA LEU A 74 -8.96 -13.01 9.63
C LEU A 74 -8.44 -12.07 10.73
N HIS A 75 -7.32 -11.39 10.50
CA HIS A 75 -6.65 -10.51 11.47
C HIS A 75 -6.91 -9.02 11.23
N GLY A 76 -8.14 -8.67 10.82
CA GLY A 76 -8.57 -7.27 10.68
C GLY A 76 -8.44 -6.67 9.28
N GLY A 77 -7.84 -7.37 8.33
CA GLY A 77 -7.74 -6.93 6.93
C GLY A 77 -9.09 -6.64 6.28
N ARG A 78 -10.14 -7.39 6.65
CA ARG A 78 -11.52 -7.11 6.19
C ARG A 78 -12.02 -5.75 6.64
N THR A 79 -11.63 -5.28 7.83
CA THR A 79 -12.03 -3.96 8.34
C THR A 79 -11.23 -2.86 7.64
N ILE A 80 -9.92 -3.07 7.44
CA ILE A 80 -9.05 -2.14 6.71
C ILE A 80 -9.56 -1.94 5.27
N ARG A 81 -9.88 -3.02 4.56
CA ARG A 81 -10.36 -2.98 3.17
C ARG A 81 -11.70 -2.27 2.96
N ARG A 82 -12.46 -1.99 4.04
CA ARG A 82 -13.68 -1.17 3.93
C ARG A 82 -13.38 0.31 3.72
N ARG A 83 -12.17 0.74 4.07
CA ARG A 83 -11.78 2.16 4.11
C ARG A 83 -10.55 2.44 3.27
N PHE A 84 -9.65 1.47 3.12
CA PHE A 84 -8.43 1.60 2.34
C PHE A 84 -8.42 0.57 1.22
N ASN A 85 -8.00 1.00 0.03
CA ASN A 85 -7.85 0.12 -1.12
C ASN A 85 -6.38 -0.29 -1.25
N LEU A 86 -5.99 -1.31 -0.48
CA LEU A 86 -4.61 -1.77 -0.37
C LEU A 86 -4.47 -3.19 -0.90
N ARG A 87 -3.44 -3.40 -1.71
CA ARG A 87 -3.04 -4.68 -2.26
C ARG A 87 -1.66 -5.06 -1.74
N LEU A 88 -1.57 -6.30 -1.26
CA LEU A 88 -0.32 -6.92 -0.87
C LEU A 88 0.03 -7.98 -1.92
N THR A 89 1.21 -7.84 -2.54
CA THR A 89 1.76 -8.80 -3.50
C THR A 89 3.02 -9.45 -2.96
N LEU A 90 3.34 -10.63 -3.48
CA LEU A 90 4.60 -11.32 -3.27
C LEU A 90 5.42 -11.26 -4.56
N SER A 91 6.63 -10.73 -4.48
CA SER A 91 7.54 -10.63 -5.62
C SER A 91 8.93 -11.15 -5.28
N GLU A 92 9.66 -11.59 -6.31
CA GLU A 92 11.09 -11.91 -6.21
C GLU A 92 11.96 -10.66 -6.48
N LEU A 93 11.36 -9.58 -6.99
CA LEU A 93 11.99 -8.29 -7.31
C LEU A 93 11.20 -7.14 -6.69
N VAL A 94 11.87 -6.03 -6.36
CA VAL A 94 11.19 -4.82 -5.88
C VAL A 94 10.63 -3.98 -7.04
N ASP A 95 11.36 -3.93 -8.16
CA ASP A 95 10.91 -3.42 -9.45
C ASP A 95 10.92 -4.54 -10.51
N GLU A 96 9.86 -4.64 -11.30
CA GLU A 96 9.68 -5.67 -12.33
C GLU A 96 10.57 -5.45 -13.56
N TYR A 97 11.08 -4.24 -13.76
CA TYR A 97 12.01 -3.89 -14.84
C TYR A 97 13.49 -4.01 -14.44
N ALA A 98 13.79 -4.33 -13.16
CA ALA A 98 15.14 -4.55 -12.69
C ALA A 98 15.73 -5.88 -13.22
N GLU A 99 17.04 -5.90 -13.47
CA GLU A 99 17.74 -7.08 -13.97
C GLU A 99 17.92 -8.16 -12.87
N ALA A 100 16.94 -9.06 -12.80
CA ALA A 100 16.79 -10.10 -11.76
C ALA A 100 18.00 -11.03 -11.54
N ALA A 101 18.77 -11.31 -12.59
CA ALA A 101 19.74 -12.41 -12.60
C ALA A 101 21.05 -12.11 -11.87
N GLU A 102 21.42 -10.83 -11.70
CA GLU A 102 22.64 -10.45 -11.00
C GLU A 102 22.44 -10.28 -9.48
N GLN A 103 21.20 -10.07 -9.04
CA GLN A 103 20.90 -9.53 -7.70
C GLN A 103 20.47 -10.59 -6.66
N ASP A 104 19.87 -11.71 -7.08
CA ASP A 104 19.59 -12.86 -6.20
C ASP A 104 20.08 -14.18 -6.82
N PRO A 105 21.39 -14.40 -6.93
CA PRO A 105 21.95 -15.60 -7.55
C PRO A 105 21.55 -16.90 -6.82
N ASP A 106 21.17 -16.81 -5.55
CA ASP A 106 20.74 -17.95 -4.74
C ASP A 106 19.22 -18.23 -4.82
N GLY A 107 18.41 -17.26 -5.26
CA GLY A 107 16.95 -17.38 -5.39
C GLY A 107 16.24 -17.52 -4.04
N HIS A 108 16.73 -16.81 -3.02
CA HIS A 108 16.28 -16.92 -1.63
C HIS A 108 15.40 -15.75 -1.17
N ARG A 109 15.44 -14.62 -1.89
CA ARG A 109 14.79 -13.38 -1.48
C ARG A 109 13.37 -13.32 -2.00
N LEU A 110 12.50 -12.81 -1.15
CA LEU A 110 11.13 -12.45 -1.49
C LEU A 110 10.82 -11.09 -0.88
N TYR A 111 9.92 -10.36 -1.53
CA TYR A 111 9.45 -9.08 -1.07
C TYR A 111 7.93 -9.13 -0.95
N PHE A 112 7.42 -8.81 0.24
CA PHE A 112 6.03 -8.40 0.36
C PHE A 112 5.92 -6.93 0.05
N ILE A 113 5.11 -6.61 -0.95
CA ILE A 113 4.99 -5.26 -1.45
C ILE A 113 3.56 -4.77 -1.26
N LEU A 114 3.42 -3.65 -0.55
CA LEU A 114 2.13 -3.01 -0.29
C LEU A 114 1.96 -1.83 -1.25
N HIS A 115 0.96 -1.90 -2.11
CA HIS A 115 0.55 -0.82 -2.99
C HIS A 115 -0.90 -0.40 -2.69
N PRO A 116 -1.23 0.89 -2.81
CA PRO A 116 -2.60 1.34 -2.86
C PRO A 116 -3.08 1.20 -4.32
N ASP A 117 -4.26 0.63 -4.50
CA ASP A 117 -4.92 0.63 -5.81
C ASP A 117 -5.73 1.94 -6.00
N SER A 118 -6.06 2.63 -4.90
CA SER A 118 -6.62 3.99 -4.89
C SER A 118 -6.43 4.65 -3.51
N ALA A 119 -6.45 5.98 -3.47
CA ALA A 119 -6.41 6.71 -2.22
C ALA A 119 -7.74 6.58 -1.44
N ALA A 120 -7.66 6.34 -0.13
CA ALA A 120 -8.80 6.50 0.77
C ALA A 120 -9.11 7.98 0.96
N TYR A 121 -10.37 8.38 0.90
CA TYR A 121 -10.77 9.77 0.98
C TYR A 121 -11.22 10.17 2.40
N VAL A 122 -10.58 11.18 2.99
CA VAL A 122 -10.87 11.67 4.36
C VAL A 122 -11.16 13.17 4.33
N VAL A 123 -12.38 13.53 4.73
CA VAL A 123 -12.79 14.94 4.95
C VAL A 123 -12.58 15.28 6.42
N ALA A 124 -11.52 16.03 6.72
CA ALA A 124 -11.11 16.34 8.09
C ALA A 124 -11.94 17.46 8.75
N GLY A 125 -12.52 18.38 7.97
CA GLY A 125 -13.20 19.59 8.45
C GLY A 125 -14.16 19.38 9.62
N PRO A 126 -15.14 18.46 9.54
CA PRO A 126 -16.07 18.22 10.65
C PRO A 126 -15.38 17.77 11.95
N THR A 127 -14.31 16.99 11.84
CA THR A 127 -13.51 16.57 13.00
C THR A 127 -12.68 17.72 13.55
N LEU A 128 -12.10 18.56 12.69
CA LEU A 128 -11.37 19.74 13.12
C LEU A 128 -12.28 20.73 13.86
N GLU A 129 -13.49 21.00 13.35
CA GLU A 129 -14.47 21.85 14.03
C GLU A 129 -14.90 21.29 15.38
N LEU A 130 -15.15 19.97 15.46
CA LEU A 130 -15.49 19.30 16.71
C LEU A 130 -14.41 19.54 17.78
N LEU A 131 -13.15 19.38 17.39
CA LEU A 131 -12.01 19.53 18.29
C LEU A 131 -11.70 20.99 18.63
N ASP A 132 -11.98 21.93 17.71
CA ASP A 132 -11.74 23.35 17.93
C ASP A 132 -12.65 23.92 19.04
N ARG A 133 -13.89 23.40 19.13
CA ARG A 133 -14.85 23.73 20.20
C ARG A 133 -14.38 23.34 21.60
N GLU A 134 -13.56 22.28 21.69
CA GLU A 134 -13.03 21.79 22.96
C GLU A 134 -11.79 22.58 23.39
N HIS A 135 -10.85 22.77 22.47
CA HIS A 135 -9.67 23.61 22.69
C HIS A 135 -9.02 23.90 21.35
N GLY A 136 -8.84 25.17 21.01
CA GLY A 136 -8.51 25.48 19.62
C GLY A 136 -7.09 25.13 19.13
N ARG A 137 -6.27 24.40 19.88
CA ARG A 137 -5.05 23.75 19.37
C ARG A 137 -5.22 22.25 19.11
N LEU A 138 -6.35 21.66 19.52
CA LEU A 138 -6.65 20.26 19.28
C LEU A 138 -6.79 19.92 17.80
N PRO A 139 -7.34 20.77 16.90
CA PRO A 139 -7.41 20.45 15.47
C PRO A 139 -6.03 20.15 14.87
N ALA A 140 -5.10 21.11 14.95
CA ALA A 140 -3.73 20.95 14.47
C ALA A 140 -2.99 19.78 15.16
N THR A 141 -3.23 19.57 16.46
CA THR A 141 -2.61 18.47 17.20
C THR A 141 -3.11 17.11 16.74
N PHE A 142 -4.42 16.96 16.61
CA PHE A 142 -5.05 15.74 16.11
C PHE A 142 -4.56 15.44 14.70
N TYR A 143 -4.61 16.42 13.81
CA TYR A 143 -4.19 16.26 12.42
C TYR A 143 -2.74 15.79 12.34
N HIS A 144 -1.82 16.44 13.06
CA HIS A 144 -0.41 16.06 13.11
C HIS A 144 -0.20 14.62 13.61
N VAL A 145 -0.91 14.21 14.67
CA VAL A 145 -0.81 12.86 15.22
C VAL A 145 -1.42 11.83 14.26
N PHE A 146 -2.56 12.14 13.67
CA PHE A 146 -3.29 11.27 12.73
C PHE A 146 -2.47 11.03 11.46
N THR A 147 -2.04 12.10 10.78
CA THR A 147 -1.26 11.98 9.54
C THR A 147 0.12 11.42 9.83
N GLY A 148 0.80 11.86 10.89
CA GLY A 148 2.09 11.32 11.29
C GLY A 148 2.07 9.82 11.60
N ALA A 149 1.00 9.33 12.24
CA ALA A 149 0.87 7.91 12.56
C ALA A 149 0.61 7.04 11.32
N LEU A 150 -0.24 7.49 10.39
CA LEU A 150 -0.53 6.77 9.14
C LEU A 150 0.68 6.79 8.18
N ASN A 151 1.38 7.92 8.09
CA ASN A 151 2.51 8.11 7.16
C ASN A 151 3.72 7.22 7.46
N LYS A 152 3.71 6.51 8.60
CA LYS A 152 4.71 5.46 8.88
C LYS A 152 4.59 4.24 7.98
N CYS A 153 3.40 3.93 7.47
CA CYS A 153 3.14 2.71 6.69
C CYS A 153 2.44 2.97 5.35
N LEU A 154 1.82 4.14 5.19
CA LEU A 154 1.04 4.52 4.01
C LEU A 154 1.28 6.00 3.69
N ARG A 155 1.66 6.31 2.46
CA ARG A 155 1.74 7.67 1.92
C ARG A 155 0.38 8.34 2.04
N ILE A 156 0.39 9.51 2.66
CA ILE A 156 -0.77 10.39 2.76
C ILE A 156 -0.52 11.57 1.85
N TYR A 157 -1.46 11.89 0.98
CA TYR A 157 -1.51 13.17 0.30
C TYR A 157 -2.35 14.14 1.12
N ASP A 158 -1.78 15.30 1.46
CA ASP A 158 -2.52 16.34 2.14
C ASP A 158 -2.15 17.76 1.70
N HIS A 159 -2.65 18.78 2.41
CA HIS A 159 -2.42 20.17 2.06
C HIS A 159 -0.95 20.55 1.90
N ARG A 160 -0.02 19.87 2.56
CA ARG A 160 1.42 20.14 2.44
C ARG A 160 1.94 19.70 1.07
N ASP A 161 1.50 18.53 0.61
CA ASP A 161 1.83 18.04 -0.73
C ASP A 161 1.26 18.96 -1.81
N ALA A 162 0.02 19.41 -1.62
CA ALA A 162 -0.60 20.37 -2.53
C ALA A 162 0.11 21.74 -2.52
N GLU A 163 0.58 22.21 -1.35
CA GLU A 163 1.38 23.44 -1.25
C GLU A 163 2.74 23.30 -1.95
N ASP A 164 3.45 22.19 -1.75
CA ASP A 164 4.73 21.89 -2.43
C ASP A 164 4.54 21.88 -3.96
N ARG A 165 3.42 21.29 -4.44
CA ARG A 165 3.09 21.28 -5.87
C ARG A 165 2.78 22.67 -6.41
N VAL A 166 2.05 23.49 -5.65
CA VAL A 166 1.78 24.89 -6.00
C VAL A 166 3.06 25.72 -6.04
N GLU A 167 4.02 25.49 -5.15
CA GLU A 167 5.33 26.14 -5.19
C GLU A 167 6.08 25.78 -6.48
N MET A 168 6.14 24.49 -6.83
CA MET A 168 6.75 24.04 -8.09
C MET A 168 6.07 24.64 -9.33
N LEU A 169 4.73 24.73 -9.33
CA LEU A 169 3.99 25.36 -10.44
C LEU A 169 4.30 26.85 -10.56
N ARG A 170 4.47 27.57 -9.44
CA ARG A 170 4.86 28.98 -9.46
C ARG A 170 6.23 29.18 -10.08
N GLU A 171 7.19 28.32 -9.75
CA GLU A 171 8.54 28.36 -10.35
C GLU A 171 8.48 28.13 -11.87
N TRP A 172 7.65 27.19 -12.34
CA TRP A 172 7.50 26.92 -13.78
C TRP A 172 6.74 28.00 -14.53
N ALA A 173 5.78 28.64 -13.86
CA ALA A 173 4.99 29.71 -14.41
C ALA A 173 5.75 31.04 -14.51
N GLU A 174 6.95 31.17 -13.95
CA GLU A 174 7.74 32.40 -14.03
C GLU A 174 7.99 32.81 -15.49
N GLY A 175 7.33 33.89 -15.92
CA GLY A 175 7.40 34.39 -17.31
C GLY A 175 6.35 33.82 -18.26
N GLU A 176 5.54 32.85 -17.81
CA GLU A 176 4.47 32.18 -18.58
C GLU A 176 3.18 32.01 -17.77
N GLU A 177 2.87 32.97 -16.91
CA GLU A 177 1.80 32.94 -15.90
C GLU A 177 0.40 32.61 -16.47
N GLU A 178 0.11 32.99 -17.71
CA GLU A 178 -1.17 32.73 -18.38
C GLU A 178 -1.38 31.25 -18.78
N GLN A 179 -0.32 30.43 -18.77
CA GLN A 179 -0.37 29.03 -19.17
C GLN A 179 -0.67 28.07 -18.02
N TYR A 180 -0.61 28.54 -16.77
CA TYR A 180 -0.75 27.70 -15.59
C TYR A 180 -1.91 28.17 -14.71
N GLU A 181 -2.77 27.24 -14.32
CA GLU A 181 -3.78 27.47 -13.30
C GLU A 181 -3.18 27.12 -11.93
N ILE A 182 -3.01 28.12 -11.06
CA ILE A 182 -2.42 27.94 -9.73
C ILE A 182 -3.54 27.98 -8.68
N ALA A 183 -3.77 26.85 -8.02
CA ALA A 183 -4.81 26.71 -7.00
C ALA A 183 -4.48 27.47 -5.69
N ASP A 184 -5.50 28.03 -5.03
CA ASP A 184 -5.36 28.64 -3.70
C ASP A 184 -5.47 27.57 -2.60
N VAL A 185 -4.42 26.77 -2.46
CA VAL A 185 -4.32 25.75 -1.41
C VAL A 185 -4.22 26.39 -0.03
N ALA A 186 -3.39 27.43 0.11
CA ALA A 186 -3.18 28.14 1.38
C ALA A 186 -4.48 28.75 1.93
N GLY A 187 -5.34 29.28 1.05
CA GLY A 187 -6.67 29.78 1.40
C GLY A 187 -7.66 28.69 1.84
N SER A 188 -7.43 27.44 1.42
CA SER A 188 -8.26 26.29 1.83
C SER A 188 -7.91 25.74 3.21
N VAL A 189 -6.72 26.05 3.75
CA VAL A 189 -6.27 25.58 5.06
C VAL A 189 -6.98 26.35 6.19
N PRO A 190 -7.76 25.68 7.06
CA PRO A 190 -8.47 26.34 8.17
C PRO A 190 -7.52 27.03 9.15
N ASP A 191 -7.91 28.18 9.70
CA ASP A 191 -7.06 28.94 10.64
C ASP A 191 -6.65 28.15 11.90
N CYS A 192 -7.48 27.19 12.33
CA CYS A 192 -7.15 26.32 13.46
C CYS A 192 -5.93 25.41 13.18
N MET A 193 -5.63 25.13 11.91
CA MET A 193 -4.47 24.36 11.47
C MET A 193 -3.16 25.14 11.52
N LYS A 194 -3.20 26.47 11.45
CA LYS A 194 -2.03 27.36 11.53
C LYS A 194 -1.42 27.41 12.95
N ARG A 195 -2.09 26.81 13.94
CA ARG A 195 -1.67 26.82 15.34
C ARG A 195 -0.66 25.71 15.61
N LYS A 196 0.33 25.99 16.46
CA LYS A 196 1.35 25.01 16.84
C LYS A 196 0.72 23.78 17.52
N PRO A 197 1.00 22.54 17.07
CA PRO A 197 0.57 21.31 17.75
C PRO A 197 0.99 21.25 19.22
N LEU A 198 0.19 20.58 20.04
CA LEU A 198 0.46 20.30 21.45
C LEU A 198 1.34 19.04 21.60
N SER A 199 1.88 18.82 22.80
CA SER A 199 2.51 17.54 23.14
C SER A 199 1.48 16.41 23.27
N LEU A 200 1.90 15.16 23.08
CA LEU A 200 1.04 13.97 23.28
C LEU A 200 0.46 13.87 24.69
N GLU A 201 1.20 14.32 25.71
CA GLU A 201 0.70 14.37 27.08
C GLU A 201 -0.44 15.38 27.23
N SER A 202 -0.29 16.57 26.63
CA SER A 202 -1.34 17.58 26.63
C SER A 202 -2.56 17.10 25.85
N LEU A 203 -2.38 16.41 24.73
CA LEU A 203 -3.47 15.79 23.96
C LEU A 203 -4.24 14.78 24.81
N ARG A 204 -3.56 13.92 25.57
CA ARG A 204 -4.19 12.96 26.50
C ARG A 204 -5.01 13.65 27.58
N ARG A 205 -4.43 14.67 28.23
CA ARG A 205 -5.11 15.40 29.30
C ARG A 205 -6.37 16.10 28.78
N LEU A 206 -6.24 16.89 27.72
CA LEU A 206 -7.37 17.60 27.11
C LEU A 206 -8.41 16.62 26.55
N GLY A 207 -7.99 15.48 26.00
CA GLY A 207 -8.91 14.43 25.56
C GLY A 207 -9.71 13.80 26.69
N ALA A 208 -9.16 13.70 27.90
CA ALA A 208 -9.92 13.22 29.06
C ALA A 208 -10.92 14.28 29.58
N GLU A 209 -10.52 15.55 29.50
CA GLU A 209 -11.27 16.72 29.99
C GLU A 209 -12.34 17.24 29.02
N ALA A 210 -12.33 16.81 27.75
CA ALA A 210 -13.27 17.28 26.73
C ALA A 210 -14.74 17.16 27.18
N GLY A 211 -15.59 18.10 26.77
CA GLY A 211 -17.02 18.10 27.05
C GLY A 211 -17.79 17.10 26.20
N SER A 212 -17.43 16.94 24.92
CA SER A 212 -18.08 16.03 23.98
C SER A 212 -17.56 14.60 24.07
N CYS A 213 -18.47 13.62 24.15
CA CYS A 213 -18.13 12.20 24.07
C CYS A 213 -17.48 11.83 22.73
N GLU A 214 -17.91 12.44 21.64
CA GLU A 214 -17.36 12.27 20.30
C GLU A 214 -15.91 12.77 20.24
N ALA A 215 -15.64 13.95 20.81
CA ALA A 215 -14.28 14.48 20.86
C ALA A 215 -13.34 13.56 21.68
N LYS A 216 -13.81 13.02 22.81
CA LYS A 216 -13.06 12.01 23.58
C LYS A 216 -12.73 10.79 22.74
N ALA A 217 -13.72 10.26 22.01
CA ALA A 217 -13.56 9.07 21.19
C ALA A 217 -12.55 9.29 20.06
N VAL A 218 -12.62 10.43 19.36
CA VAL A 218 -11.69 10.80 18.29
C VAL A 218 -10.26 10.92 18.83
N ILE A 219 -10.06 11.63 19.94
CA ILE A 219 -8.73 11.80 20.54
C ILE A 219 -8.18 10.46 21.03
N ALA A 220 -9.02 9.62 21.66
CA ALA A 220 -8.64 8.28 22.08
C ALA A 220 -8.20 7.42 20.88
N ALA A 221 -8.96 7.43 19.78
CA ALA A 221 -8.62 6.70 18.57
C ALA A 221 -7.30 7.19 17.94
N ALA A 222 -7.06 8.50 17.89
CA ALA A 222 -5.81 9.06 17.39
C ALA A 222 -4.60 8.62 18.25
N LEU A 223 -4.78 8.58 19.57
CA LEU A 223 -3.74 8.11 20.50
C LEU A 223 -3.48 6.60 20.37
N GLU A 224 -4.52 5.80 20.15
CA GLU A 224 -4.38 4.36 19.88
C GLU A 224 -3.66 4.11 18.55
N LEU A 225 -4.05 4.84 17.50
CA LEU A 225 -3.39 4.79 16.20
C LEU A 225 -1.91 5.16 16.30
N HIS A 226 -1.59 6.24 17.01
CA HIS A 226 -0.20 6.63 17.25
C HIS A 226 0.57 5.55 18.04
N ARG A 227 -0.01 4.98 19.10
CA ARG A 227 0.65 3.88 19.83
C ARG A 227 0.87 2.65 18.96
N ALA A 228 -0.08 2.32 18.09
CA ALA A 228 0.06 1.21 17.15
C ALA A 228 1.18 1.49 16.14
N SER A 229 1.26 2.71 15.61
CA SER A 229 2.29 3.09 14.64
C SER A 229 3.70 3.15 15.25
N GLU A 230 3.85 3.49 16.54
CA GLU A 230 5.13 3.40 17.25
C GLU A 230 5.64 1.96 17.43
N ARG A 231 4.75 0.96 17.39
CA ARG A 231 5.15 -0.45 17.48
C ARG A 231 5.58 -1.04 16.14
N VAL A 232 5.27 -0.36 15.04
CA VAL A 232 5.66 -0.81 13.71
C VAL A 232 7.06 -0.29 13.40
N LYS A 233 8.03 -1.20 13.28
CA LYS A 233 9.32 -0.87 12.67
C LYS A 233 9.16 -1.00 11.15
N ARG A 234 9.14 0.14 10.45
CA ARG A 234 9.21 0.13 8.98
C ARG A 234 10.53 -0.53 8.56
N PRO A 235 10.51 -1.54 7.68
CA PRO A 235 11.74 -2.09 7.12
C PRO A 235 12.54 -0.99 6.44
N GLU A 236 13.86 -1.03 6.64
CA GLU A 236 14.77 -0.09 5.98
C GLU A 236 14.89 -0.49 4.51
N VAL A 237 14.79 0.49 3.62
CA VAL A 237 15.15 0.32 2.21
C VAL A 237 16.66 0.24 2.16
N THR A 238 17.20 -0.88 1.69
CA THR A 238 18.65 -1.05 1.55
C THR A 238 19.16 -0.26 0.35
N ASP A 239 20.46 0.03 0.29
CA ASP A 239 21.06 0.74 -0.85
C ASP A 239 20.74 0.04 -2.18
N GLU A 240 20.83 -1.29 -2.22
CA GLU A 240 20.45 -2.13 -3.38
C GLU A 240 18.98 -1.91 -3.80
N MET A 241 18.06 -1.83 -2.83
CA MET A 241 16.65 -1.55 -3.12
C MET A 241 16.44 -0.10 -3.59
N GLY A 242 17.21 0.84 -3.03
CA GLY A 242 17.19 2.24 -3.46
C GLY A 242 17.68 2.42 -4.89
N GLU A 243 18.72 1.69 -5.30
CA GLU A 243 19.20 1.66 -6.69
C GLU A 243 18.13 1.11 -7.65
N GLN A 244 17.43 0.04 -7.27
CA GLN A 244 16.33 -0.51 -8.07
C GLN A 244 15.15 0.46 -8.22
N LEU A 245 14.90 1.30 -7.21
CA LEU A 245 13.78 2.23 -7.18
C LEU A 245 14.14 3.63 -7.72
N ALA A 246 15.39 3.86 -8.14
CA ALA A 246 15.88 5.20 -8.48
C ALA A 246 15.10 5.87 -9.64
N ASP A 247 14.59 5.08 -10.58
CA ASP A 247 13.80 5.56 -11.73
C ASP A 247 12.27 5.48 -11.49
N CYS A 248 11.84 5.10 -10.27
CA CYS A 248 10.43 5.03 -9.93
C CYS A 248 9.85 6.41 -9.60
N ASN A 249 8.56 6.58 -9.88
CA ASN A 249 7.80 7.71 -9.35
C ASN A 249 7.66 7.58 -7.82
N PRO A 250 7.42 8.69 -7.09
CA PRO A 250 7.12 8.63 -5.66
C PRO A 250 5.95 7.66 -5.36
N PRO A 251 5.88 7.11 -4.13
CA PRO A 251 4.82 6.19 -3.78
C PRO A 251 3.44 6.81 -3.95
N LEU A 252 2.52 6.06 -4.57
CA LEU A 252 1.14 6.49 -4.70
C LEU A 252 0.50 6.77 -3.32
N PRO A 253 -0.30 7.82 -3.18
CA PRO A 253 -1.04 8.06 -1.95
C PRO A 253 -2.04 6.95 -1.62
N GLY A 254 -1.94 6.37 -0.44
CA GLY A 254 -2.93 5.46 0.12
C GLY A 254 -4.09 6.18 0.80
N VAL A 255 -3.94 7.47 1.11
CA VAL A 255 -4.95 8.33 1.73
C VAL A 255 -4.83 9.74 1.16
N LEU A 256 -5.95 10.34 0.80
CA LEU A 256 -6.11 11.76 0.53
C LEU A 256 -6.86 12.40 1.71
N VAL A 257 -6.27 13.45 2.31
CA VAL A 257 -6.88 14.21 3.41
C VAL A 257 -7.17 15.63 2.95
N VAL A 258 -8.46 15.95 2.86
CA VAL A 258 -8.99 17.27 2.49
C VAL A 258 -9.69 17.91 3.70
N PHE A 259 -9.91 19.22 3.68
CA PHE A 259 -10.65 19.91 4.73
C PHE A 259 -12.15 19.89 4.46
N VAL A 260 -12.54 20.18 3.22
CA VAL A 260 -13.93 20.08 2.73
C VAL A 260 -13.94 19.41 1.36
N GLN A 261 -15.10 18.91 0.93
CA GLN A 261 -15.20 18.28 -0.38
C GLN A 261 -14.99 19.31 -1.49
N ASN A 262 -14.20 18.94 -2.50
CA ASN A 262 -13.80 19.77 -3.64
C ASN A 262 -13.03 21.04 -3.22
N ASP A 263 -12.21 20.94 -2.17
CA ASP A 263 -11.26 22.03 -1.86
C ASP A 263 -10.06 22.03 -2.81
N SER A 264 -9.21 23.05 -2.72
CA SER A 264 -8.03 23.16 -3.59
C SER A 264 -7.03 22.03 -3.40
N VAL A 265 -7.05 21.31 -2.26
CA VAL A 265 -6.17 20.15 -2.04
C VAL A 265 -6.64 18.98 -2.92
N GLU A 266 -7.96 18.76 -2.98
CA GLU A 266 -8.57 17.75 -3.86
C GLU A 266 -8.28 18.04 -5.33
N GLY A 267 -8.51 19.27 -5.78
CA GLY A 267 -8.23 19.67 -7.16
C GLY A 267 -6.77 19.44 -7.55
N GLN A 268 -5.84 19.81 -6.66
CA GLN A 268 -4.41 19.60 -6.91
C GLN A 268 -4.03 18.12 -6.98
N PHE A 269 -4.63 17.29 -6.13
CA PHE A 269 -4.45 15.83 -6.17
C PHE A 269 -4.98 15.24 -7.48
N ASP A 270 -6.17 15.65 -7.92
CA ASP A 270 -6.79 15.13 -9.15
C ASP A 270 -5.93 15.42 -10.38
N ASP A 271 -5.37 16.63 -10.47
CA ASP A 271 -4.46 17.02 -11.53
C ASP A 271 -3.15 16.21 -11.50
N GLU A 272 -2.53 16.07 -10.33
CA GLU A 272 -1.28 15.31 -10.17
C GLU A 272 -1.49 13.81 -10.41
N SER A 273 -2.64 13.26 -10.03
CA SER A 273 -2.95 11.85 -10.19
C SER A 273 -2.95 11.38 -11.65
N GLN A 274 -3.13 12.30 -12.61
CA GLN A 274 -3.09 11.98 -14.04
C GLN A 274 -1.71 11.51 -14.51
N SER A 275 -0.63 11.99 -13.88
CA SER A 275 0.75 11.66 -14.25
C SER A 275 1.45 10.71 -13.27
N MET A 276 0.86 10.43 -12.09
CA MET A 276 1.48 9.57 -11.07
C MET A 276 1.86 8.16 -11.57
N MET A 277 1.20 7.68 -12.63
CA MET A 277 1.44 6.36 -13.23
C MET A 277 2.22 6.40 -14.56
N GLU A 278 2.81 7.54 -14.94
CA GLU A 278 3.65 7.64 -16.14
C GLU A 278 4.91 6.78 -16.05
N CYS A 279 5.45 6.62 -14.83
CA CYS A 279 6.47 5.63 -14.47
C CYS A 279 5.93 4.72 -13.36
N THR A 280 6.56 3.55 -13.17
CA THR A 280 6.24 2.66 -12.06
C THR A 280 6.40 3.40 -10.73
N PRO A 281 5.36 3.49 -9.89
CA PRO A 281 5.50 4.14 -8.59
C PRO A 281 6.20 3.23 -7.60
N GLU A 282 6.99 3.84 -6.72
CA GLU A 282 7.57 3.16 -5.58
C GLU A 282 6.46 2.52 -4.72
N PRO A 283 6.75 1.36 -4.10
CA PRO A 283 5.85 0.76 -3.14
C PRO A 283 5.76 1.56 -1.83
N ASN A 284 4.58 1.57 -1.21
CA ASN A 284 4.39 2.21 0.10
C ASN A 284 5.15 1.51 1.22
N LEU A 285 5.22 0.18 1.13
CA LEU A 285 5.96 -0.66 2.07
C LEU A 285 6.55 -1.84 1.32
N VAL A 286 7.84 -2.08 1.56
CA VAL A 286 8.53 -3.30 1.13
C VAL A 286 8.99 -4.03 2.38
N ILE A 287 8.59 -5.28 2.51
CA ILE A 287 9.06 -6.16 3.59
C ILE A 287 9.92 -7.25 2.97
N PRO A 288 11.26 -7.16 3.07
CA PRO A 288 12.14 -8.21 2.59
C PRO A 288 12.01 -9.44 3.49
N LEU A 289 12.03 -10.61 2.86
CA LEU A 289 11.95 -11.90 3.51
C LEU A 289 13.01 -12.83 2.92
N ASN A 290 13.69 -13.56 3.80
CA ASN A 290 14.47 -14.73 3.39
C ASN A 290 13.67 -15.99 3.71
N ALA A 291 13.16 -16.68 2.69
CA ALA A 291 12.33 -17.87 2.90
C ALA A 291 13.07 -19.03 3.58
N PHE A 292 14.41 -19.04 3.52
CA PHE A 292 15.27 -20.05 4.13
C PHE A 292 15.75 -19.67 5.54
N ARG A 293 15.49 -18.44 5.98
CA ARG A 293 15.69 -17.94 7.34
C ARG A 293 14.45 -17.14 7.78
N PRO A 294 13.28 -17.80 7.87
CA PRO A 294 12.01 -17.14 8.20
C PRO A 294 11.96 -16.64 9.64
#